data_AF-A0A377TMI0-F1
#
_entry.id   AF-A0A377TMI0-F1
#
_cell.length_a   1.000
_cell.length_b   1.000
_cell.length_c   1.000
_cell.angle_alpha   90.00
_cell.angle_beta   90.00
_cell.angle_gamma   90.00
#
_symmetry.space_group_name_H-M   'P 1'
#
loop_
_entity.id
_entity.type
_entity.pdbx_description
1 polymer ?
#
loop_
_entity_poly.entity_id
_entity_poly.type
_entity_poly.pdbx_seq_one_letter_code
_entity_poly.pdbx_strand_id
1 'polypeptide(L)'
;MRLSQEAVKAQAQTLLARPGVSQIPAVQEKRAYGVYHHFYNHPWNIVGMEYLAKDIYPQAFGDLNPDETYHYIVRHFTDLPDQPFVFSWQQSE
;
A
#
# COMPACT_ATOMS: atom_id res chain seq x y z
N MET A 1 12.39 1.68 14.18
CA MET A 1 11.23 2.61 14.19
C MET A 1 10.04 1.83 13.66
N ARG A 2 9.04 1.54 14.50
CA ARG A 2 7.85 0.80 14.06
C ARG A 2 6.91 1.79 13.38
N LEU A 3 6.82 1.75 12.05
CA LEU A 3 5.85 2.55 11.30
C LEU A 3 4.45 1.95 11.55
N SER A 4 3.50 2.80 11.93
CA SER A 4 2.10 2.41 12.12
C SER A 4 1.24 2.95 10.99
N GLN A 5 0.06 2.37 10.78
CA GLN A 5 -0.90 2.86 9.78
C GLN A 5 -1.31 4.31 10.06
N GLU A 6 -1.43 4.70 11.32
CA GLU A 6 -1.77 6.06 11.73
C GLU A 6 -0.67 7.06 11.36
N ALA A 7 0.60 6.67 11.53
CA ALA A 7 1.73 7.49 11.13
C ALA A 7 1.75 7.70 9.61
N VAL A 8 1.48 6.65 8.82
CA VAL A 8 1.36 6.76 7.36
C VAL A 8 0.17 7.65 6.98
N LYS A 9 -1.00 7.49 7.62
CA LYS A 9 -2.19 8.31 7.39
C LYS A 9 -1.92 9.80 7.63
N ALA A 10 -1.24 10.15 8.72
CA ALA A 10 -0.90 11.54 9.03
C ALA A 10 0.03 12.16 7.97
N GLN A 11 1.04 11.41 7.50
CA GLN A 11 1.93 11.88 6.44
C GLN A 11 1.18 12.00 5.10
N ALA A 12 0.35 11.02 4.75
CA ALA A 12 -0.46 11.04 3.54
C ALA A 12 -1.40 12.25 3.51
N GLN A 13 -2.05 12.60 4.61
CA GLN A 13 -2.89 13.80 4.71
C GLN A 13 -2.12 15.09 4.39
N THR A 14 -0.88 15.19 4.85
CA THR A 14 0.00 16.33 4.54
C THR A 14 0.35 16.38 3.05
N LEU A 15 0.58 15.22 2.41
CA LEU A 15 0.85 15.14 0.97
C LEU A 15 -0.38 15.52 0.14
N LEU A 16 -1.56 15.02 0.52
CA LEU A 16 -2.82 15.26 -0.19
C LEU A 16 -3.33 16.70 -0.04
N ALA A 17 -2.97 17.39 1.05
CA ALA A 17 -3.32 18.79 1.28
C ALA A 17 -2.50 19.80 0.45
N ARG A 18 -1.43 19.35 -0.24
CA ARG A 18 -0.56 20.25 -1.01
C ARG A 18 -1.34 21.00 -2.09
N PRO A 19 -1.03 22.29 -2.34
CA PRO A 19 -1.59 23.03 -3.47
C PRO A 19 -1.42 22.25 -4.79
N GLY A 20 -2.48 22.20 -5.59
CA GLY A 20 -2.53 21.39 -6.82
C GLY A 20 -2.93 19.93 -6.58
N VAL A 21 -2.35 19.24 -5.58
CA VAL A 21 -2.71 17.84 -5.27
C VAL A 21 -4.14 17.73 -4.74
N SER A 22 -4.53 18.63 -3.84
CA SER A 22 -5.88 18.65 -3.27
C SER A 22 -7.00 18.92 -4.28
N GLN A 23 -6.64 19.40 -5.48
CA GLN A 23 -7.58 19.71 -6.57
C GLN A 23 -7.73 18.56 -7.57
N ILE A 24 -6.95 17.49 -7.45
CA ILE A 24 -7.06 16.32 -8.31
C ILE A 24 -8.40 15.62 -8.01
N PRO A 25 -9.26 15.36 -9.01
CA PRO A 25 -10.57 14.72 -8.78
C PRO A 25 -10.47 13.41 -7.99
N ALA A 26 -9.49 12.56 -8.28
CA ALA A 26 -9.26 11.32 -7.52
C ALA A 26 -9.01 11.57 -6.02
N VAL A 27 -8.30 12.65 -5.65
CA VAL A 27 -8.06 13.00 -4.24
C VAL A 27 -9.33 13.52 -3.57
N GLN A 28 -10.16 14.28 -4.28
CA GLN A 28 -11.46 14.75 -3.80
C GLN A 28 -12.46 13.60 -3.62
N GLU A 29 -12.42 12.63 -4.53
CA GLU A 29 -13.26 11.42 -4.54
C GLU A 29 -12.73 10.30 -3.62
N LYS A 30 -11.72 10.60 -2.79
CA LYS A 30 -11.10 9.66 -1.85
C LYS A 30 -10.50 8.39 -2.50
N ARG A 31 -10.03 8.51 -3.74
CA ARG A 31 -9.35 7.45 -4.52
C ARG A 31 -7.85 7.72 -4.63
N ALA A 32 -7.22 8.12 -3.53
CA ALA A 32 -5.75 8.19 -3.43
C ALA A 32 -5.22 6.99 -2.65
N TYR A 33 -4.12 6.43 -3.15
CA TYR A 33 -3.50 5.24 -2.63
C TYR A 33 -2.00 5.47 -2.46
N GLY A 34 -1.41 4.78 -1.49
CA GLY A 34 0.01 4.75 -1.22
C GLY A 34 0.50 3.31 -1.31
N VAL A 35 1.69 3.14 -1.89
CA VAL A 35 2.37 1.84 -1.98
C VAL A 35 3.84 2.05 -1.64
N TYR A 36 4.45 1.07 -0.99
CA TYR A 36 5.84 1.15 -0.57
C TYR A 36 6.78 1.37 -1.76
N HIS A 37 7.55 2.47 -1.69
CA HIS A 37 8.29 2.99 -2.82
C HIS A 37 9.25 1.96 -3.44
N HIS A 38 9.98 1.19 -2.61
CA HIS A 38 11.02 0.29 -3.09
C HIS A 38 10.52 -0.88 -3.95
N PHE A 39 9.22 -1.15 -4.03
CA PHE A 39 8.69 -2.14 -4.97
C PHE A 39 9.05 -1.84 -6.43
N TYR A 40 9.46 -0.61 -6.78
CA TYR A 40 9.99 -0.31 -8.12
C TYR A 40 11.21 -1.18 -8.52
N ASN A 41 11.97 -1.68 -7.55
CA ASN A 41 13.18 -2.49 -7.77
C ASN A 41 13.42 -3.53 -6.66
N HIS A 42 12.34 -4.04 -6.04
CA HIS A 42 12.42 -5.08 -5.02
C HIS A 42 12.03 -6.44 -5.62
N PRO A 43 12.67 -7.56 -5.24
CA PRO A 43 12.25 -8.90 -5.67
C PRO A 43 10.84 -9.29 -5.21
N TRP A 44 10.25 -8.53 -4.29
CA TRP A 44 8.89 -8.75 -3.78
C TRP A 44 7.88 -7.78 -4.44
N ASN A 45 8.21 -7.21 -5.61
CA ASN A 45 7.36 -6.29 -6.35
C ASN A 45 5.97 -6.85 -6.69
N ILE A 46 5.81 -8.18 -6.74
CA ILE A 46 4.52 -8.85 -6.91
C ILE A 46 3.51 -8.42 -5.84
N VAL A 47 3.94 -8.24 -4.59
CA VAL A 47 3.10 -7.73 -3.50
C VAL A 47 2.59 -6.31 -3.81
N GLY A 48 3.46 -5.45 -4.33
CA GLY A 48 3.09 -4.11 -4.79
C GLY A 48 2.09 -4.14 -5.95
N MET A 49 2.26 -5.06 -6.89
CA MET A 49 1.32 -5.26 -8.01
C MET A 49 -0.05 -5.73 -7.53
N GLU A 50 -0.10 -6.60 -6.52
CA GLU A 50 -1.36 -7.08 -5.94
C GLU A 50 -2.12 -5.98 -5.21
N TYR A 51 -1.45 -5.09 -4.46
CA TYR A 51 -2.10 -3.89 -3.90
C TYR A 51 -2.70 -3.02 -5.01
N LEU A 52 -1.93 -2.72 -6.06
CA LEU A 52 -2.42 -1.92 -7.19
C LEU A 52 -3.61 -2.59 -7.90
N ALA A 53 -3.57 -3.90 -8.09
CA ALA A 53 -4.68 -4.65 -8.70
C ALA A 53 -5.96 -4.53 -7.86
N LYS A 54 -5.84 -4.66 -6.53
CA LYS A 54 -6.96 -4.52 -5.59
C LYS A 54 -7.52 -3.10 -5.57
N ASP A 55 -6.65 -2.09 -5.55
CA ASP A 55 -7.04 -0.69 -5.51
C ASP A 55 -7.75 -0.25 -6.80
N ILE A 56 -7.27 -0.72 -7.96
CA ILE A 56 -7.80 -0.33 -9.28
C ILE A 56 -9.07 -1.12 -9.63
N TYR A 57 -9.13 -2.41 -9.28
CA TYR A 57 -10.25 -3.30 -9.64
C TYR A 57 -10.80 -4.08 -8.42
N PRO A 58 -11.37 -3.39 -7.42
CA PRO A 58 -11.78 -4.01 -6.16
C PRO A 58 -12.89 -5.07 -6.32
N GLN A 59 -13.71 -4.98 -7.37
CA GLN A 59 -14.74 -6.00 -7.67
C GLN A 59 -14.13 -7.32 -8.18
N ALA A 60 -13.04 -7.23 -8.95
CA ALA A 60 -12.38 -8.40 -9.51
C ALA A 60 -11.40 -9.05 -8.52
N PHE A 61 -10.77 -8.24 -7.65
CA PHE A 61 -9.74 -8.68 -6.72
C PHE A 61 -10.09 -8.46 -5.25
N GLY A 62 -11.39 -8.47 -4.91
CA GLY A 62 -11.88 -8.30 -3.54
C GLY A 62 -11.28 -9.32 -2.57
N ASP A 63 -11.09 -10.55 -3.04
CA ASP A 63 -10.54 -11.67 -2.25
C ASP A 63 -9.00 -11.72 -2.23
N LEU A 64 -8.32 -10.89 -3.02
CA LEU A 64 -6.85 -10.84 -3.05
C LEU A 64 -6.30 -10.28 -1.74
N ASN A 65 -5.35 -11.00 -1.12
CA ASN A 65 -4.68 -10.59 0.12
C ASN A 65 -3.16 -10.43 -0.11
N PRO A 66 -2.69 -9.22 -0.47
CA PRO A 66 -1.28 -8.97 -0.72
C PRO A 66 -0.37 -9.20 0.50
N ASP A 67 -0.90 -8.98 1.71
CA ASP A 67 -0.16 -9.21 2.96
C ASP A 67 0.19 -10.70 3.10
N GLU A 68 -0.72 -11.60 2.72
CA GLU A 68 -0.45 -13.04 2.77
C GLU A 68 0.60 -13.46 1.73
N THR A 69 0.61 -12.85 0.54
CA THR A 69 1.68 -13.09 -0.45
C THR A 69 3.04 -12.68 0.10
N TYR A 70 3.12 -11.54 0.80
CA TYR A 70 4.34 -11.13 1.50
C TYR A 70 4.76 -12.16 2.55
N HIS A 71 3.85 -12.56 3.44
CA HIS A 71 4.10 -13.56 4.47
C HIS A 71 4.55 -14.90 3.88
N TYR A 72 3.92 -15.32 2.79
CA TYR A 72 4.31 -16.53 2.06
C TYR A 72 5.76 -16.44 1.57
N ILE A 73 6.15 -15.32 0.95
CA ILE A 73 7.51 -15.13 0.46
C ILE A 73 8.53 -15.19 1.60
N VAL A 74 8.26 -14.50 2.71
CA VAL A 74 9.15 -14.48 3.88
C VAL A 74 9.32 -15.89 4.45
N ARG A 75 8.22 -16.61 4.67
CA ARG A 75 8.23 -17.95 5.30
C ARG A 75 8.90 -19.02 4.44
N HIS A 76 8.81 -18.93 3.12
CA HIS A 76 9.23 -20.03 2.22
C HIS A 76 10.55 -19.78 1.50
N PHE A 77 10.97 -18.52 1.35
CA PHE A 77 12.15 -18.17 0.54
C PHE A 77 13.19 -17.34 1.29
N THR A 78 13.03 -17.11 2.59
CA THR A 78 13.98 -16.33 3.40
C THR A 78 14.12 -16.90 4.80
N ASP A 79 15.18 -16.50 5.50
CA ASP A 79 15.35 -16.74 6.95
C ASP A 79 14.96 -15.50 7.79
N LEU A 80 14.27 -14.53 7.19
CA LEU A 80 13.86 -13.31 7.87
C LEU A 80 12.70 -13.60 8.84
N PRO A 81 12.61 -12.88 9.97
CA PRO A 81 11.47 -13.03 10.87
C PRO A 81 10.19 -12.53 10.19
N ASP A 82 9.13 -13.33 10.31
CA ASP A 82 7.81 -12.98 9.82
C ASP A 82 7.16 -11.90 10.70
N GLN A 83 7.34 -10.64 10.31
CA GLN A 83 6.91 -9.46 11.06
C GLN A 83 5.82 -8.69 10.31
N PRO A 84 4.93 -7.98 11.03
CA PRO A 84 3.96 -7.10 10.37
C PRO A 84 4.66 -5.90 9.71
N PHE A 85 4.21 -5.55 8.50
CA PHE A 85 4.66 -4.39 7.73
C PHE A 85 3.47 -3.52 7.28
N VAL A 86 3.75 -2.27 6.94
CA VAL A 86 2.79 -1.36 6.29
C VAL A 86 3.31 -1.09 4.88
N PHE A 87 2.82 -1.82 3.90
CA PHE A 87 3.24 -1.70 2.50
C PHE A 87 2.31 -0.88 1.63
N SER A 88 1.09 -0.64 2.09
CA SER A 88 0.10 0.16 1.39
C SER A 88 -0.71 1.02 2.35
N TRP A 89 -1.39 2.00 1.78
CA TRP A 89 -2.33 2.88 2.46
C TRP A 89 -3.38 3.33 1.46
N GLN A 90 -4.63 3.52 1.90
CA GLN A 90 -5.70 4.06 1.07
C GLN A 90 -6.39 5.23 1.77
N GLN A 91 -6.86 6.20 0.99
CA GLN A 91 -7.57 7.37 1.53
C GLN A 91 -8.98 7.03 2.03
N SER A 92 -9.60 5.99 1.46
CA SER A 92 -10.94 5.53 1.84
C SER A 92 -10.92 4.69 3.12
N GLU A 93 -10.64 5.33 4.26
CA GLU A 93 -10.99 4.91 5.63
C GLU A 93 -11.24 6.13 6.55
#